data_AF-A0AAV1DUZ6-F1
#
_entry.id   AF-A0AAV1DUZ6-F1
#
_cell.length_a   1.000
_cell.length_b   1.000
_cell.length_c   1.000
_cell.angle_alpha   90.00
_cell.angle_beta   90.00
_cell.angle_gamma   90.00
#
_symmetry.space_group_name_H-M   'P 1'
#
loop_
_entity.id
_entity.type
_entity.pdbx_description
1 polymer ?
#
loop_
_entity_poly.entity_id
_entity_poly.type
_entity_poly.pdbx_seq_one_letter_code
_entity_poly.pdbx_strand_id
1 'polypeptide(L)'
;MASAIVRSALRSTLRSGAARQVPASSKRAFSAKAGHDEAAEAAKWEKITYLGIVSCTILAVVNLSKGHPHHDEPPPYPYLHIRNKEFPWGPDGLFEVKHH
;
A
#
# COMPACT_ATOMS: atom_id res chain seq x y z
N MET A 1 23.11 -44.33 -54.85
CA MET A 1 23.34 -44.56 -53.41
C MET A 1 24.84 -44.58 -53.17
N ALA A 2 25.31 -43.67 -52.32
CA ALA A 2 26.61 -43.64 -51.62
C ALA A 2 27.92 -43.86 -52.41
N SER A 3 28.67 -42.78 -52.60
CA SER A 3 30.14 -42.85 -52.63
C SER A 3 30.65 -41.91 -51.53
N ALA A 4 31.24 -42.53 -50.51
CA ALA A 4 31.60 -41.92 -49.24
C ALA A 4 32.80 -40.97 -49.38
N ILE A 5 32.64 -39.77 -48.83
CA ILE A 5 33.71 -38.81 -48.56
C ILE A 5 34.43 -39.27 -47.30
N VAL A 6 35.74 -39.52 -47.40
CA VAL A 6 36.58 -39.72 -46.22
C VAL A 6 37.90 -38.97 -46.39
N ARG A 7 37.97 -37.86 -45.65
CA ARG A 7 39.12 -37.27 -44.94
C ARG A 7 40.32 -36.81 -45.77
N SER A 8 40.54 -35.50 -45.78
CA SER A 8 41.71 -34.86 -45.13
C SER A 8 41.79 -33.39 -45.51
N ALA A 9 41.82 -32.51 -44.50
CA ALA A 9 42.78 -31.40 -44.37
C ALA A 9 42.22 -30.33 -43.43
N LEU A 10 42.55 -30.51 -42.15
CA LEU A 10 42.73 -29.44 -41.18
C LEU A 10 43.54 -28.29 -41.84
N ARG A 11 43.10 -27.04 -41.66
CA ARG A 11 43.88 -25.77 -41.58
C ARG A 11 43.11 -24.64 -42.26
N SER A 12 42.41 -23.83 -41.47
CA SER A 12 42.30 -22.36 -41.63
C SER A 12 41.15 -21.81 -40.78
N THR A 13 41.17 -22.06 -39.48
CA THR A 13 40.27 -21.44 -38.49
C THR A 13 40.86 -20.16 -37.90
N LEU A 14 41.49 -19.30 -38.71
CA LEU A 14 42.05 -18.02 -38.21
C LEU A 14 42.04 -16.95 -39.30
N ARG A 15 40.89 -16.32 -39.53
CA ARG A 15 40.67 -14.95 -40.05
C ARG A 15 39.39 -14.86 -40.89
N SER A 16 38.25 -14.93 -40.22
CA SER A 16 37.02 -14.27 -40.71
C SER A 16 36.05 -14.08 -39.54
N GLY A 17 36.58 -13.69 -38.39
CA GLY A 17 35.82 -13.28 -37.22
C GLY A 17 35.71 -11.76 -37.19
N ALA A 18 34.94 -11.19 -38.11
CA ALA A 18 34.48 -9.80 -38.02
C ALA A 18 32.96 -9.78 -38.17
N ALA A 19 32.28 -10.62 -37.38
CA ALA A 19 30.88 -10.41 -37.08
C ALA A 19 30.79 -9.14 -36.24
N ARG A 20 30.14 -8.13 -36.79
CA ARG A 20 29.79 -6.87 -36.15
C ARG A 20 29.08 -7.16 -34.82
N GLN A 21 29.81 -7.11 -33.70
CA GLN A 21 29.22 -7.18 -32.38
C GLN A 21 28.44 -5.89 -32.16
N VAL A 22 27.13 -5.94 -32.37
CA VAL A 22 26.20 -4.99 -31.78
C VAL A 22 26.48 -5.05 -30.27
N PRO A 23 26.85 -3.95 -29.59
CA PRO A 23 27.00 -4.00 -28.15
C PRO A 23 25.63 -4.41 -27.61
N ALA A 24 25.55 -5.62 -27.05
CA ALA A 24 24.39 -6.04 -26.29
C ALA A 24 24.12 -4.89 -25.32
N SER A 25 22.97 -4.22 -25.48
CA SER A 25 22.53 -3.15 -24.61
C SER A 25 22.89 -3.59 -23.19
N SER A 26 23.73 -2.83 -22.51
CA SER A 26 24.02 -3.06 -21.09
C SER A 26 22.67 -3.29 -20.43
N LYS A 27 22.35 -4.55 -20.14
CA LYS A 27 21.11 -4.91 -19.46
C LYS A 27 21.30 -4.23 -18.13
N ARG A 28 20.67 -3.08 -17.96
CA ARG A 28 20.63 -2.36 -16.69
C ARG A 28 20.17 -3.39 -15.69
N ALA A 29 21.11 -3.92 -14.91
CA ALA A 29 20.80 -4.71 -13.75
C ALA A 29 20.19 -3.69 -12.80
N PHE A 30 18.86 -3.55 -12.86
CA PHE A 30 18.14 -2.92 -11.77
C PHE A 30 18.58 -3.66 -10.51
N SER A 31 18.83 -2.92 -9.42
CA SER A 31 19.13 -3.49 -8.09
C SER A 31 17.95 -4.26 -7.48
N ALA A 32 17.12 -4.89 -8.32
CA ALA A 32 16.17 -5.91 -7.92
C ALA A 32 16.99 -7.14 -7.51
N LYS A 33 17.10 -7.33 -6.20
CA LYS A 33 17.68 -8.51 -5.59
C LYS A 33 16.80 -9.70 -5.96
N ALA A 34 17.04 -10.30 -7.12
CA ALA A 34 16.35 -11.48 -7.63
C ALA A 34 16.56 -12.65 -6.64
N GLY A 35 15.59 -12.85 -5.74
CA GLY A 35 15.72 -13.84 -4.66
C GLY A 35 15.01 -13.49 -3.36
N HIS A 36 14.36 -12.32 -3.23
CA HIS A 36 13.33 -12.15 -2.20
C HIS A 36 12.02 -12.77 -2.68
N ASP A 37 11.44 -13.62 -1.84
CA ASP A 37 10.11 -14.18 -2.05
C ASP A 37 9.06 -13.08 -1.84
N GLU A 38 8.69 -12.40 -2.92
CA GLU A 38 7.68 -11.33 -2.92
C GLU A 38 6.33 -11.82 -2.36
N ALA A 39 5.99 -13.10 -2.57
CA ALA A 39 4.78 -13.68 -2.03
C ALA A 39 4.86 -13.83 -0.51
N ALA A 40 6.01 -14.25 0.03
CA ALA A 40 6.22 -14.28 1.48
C ALA A 40 6.19 -12.89 2.12
N GLU A 41 6.76 -11.88 1.44
CA GLU A 41 6.71 -10.49 1.91
C GLU A 41 5.28 -9.93 1.90
N ALA A 42 4.51 -10.19 0.85
CA ALA A 42 3.09 -9.82 0.79
C ALA A 42 2.28 -10.52 1.88
N ALA A 43 2.47 -11.83 2.07
CA ALA A 43 1.78 -12.61 3.10
C ALA A 43 2.13 -12.15 4.53
N LYS A 44 3.35 -11.65 4.74
CA LYS A 44 3.75 -11.04 6.03
C LYS A 44 2.94 -9.77 6.30
N TRP A 45 2.88 -8.85 5.35
CA TRP A 45 2.12 -7.60 5.51
C TRP A 45 0.62 -7.82 5.59
N GLU A 46 0.09 -8.81 4.87
CA GLU A 46 -1.30 -9.25 5.02
C GLU A 46 -1.60 -9.66 6.47
N LYS A 47 -0.78 -10.54 7.06
CA LYS A 47 -0.97 -11.00 8.44
C LYS A 47 -0.86 -9.85 9.46
N ILE A 48 0.12 -8.96 9.29
CA ILE A 48 0.29 -7.79 10.16
C ILE A 48 -0.94 -6.88 10.06
N THR A 49 -1.44 -6.67 8.84
CA THR A 49 -2.63 -5.85 8.61
C THR A 49 -3.86 -6.49 9.25
N TYR A 50 -4.08 -7.79 9.08
CA TYR A 50 -5.19 -8.49 9.73
C TYR A 50 -5.09 -8.41 11.27
N LEU A 51 -3.90 -8.59 11.83
CA LEU A 51 -3.69 -8.40 13.26
C LEU A 51 -4.01 -6.96 13.70
N GLY A 52 -3.59 -5.97 12.92
CA GLY A 52 -3.84 -4.55 13.16
C GLY A 52 -5.33 -4.20 13.12
N ILE A 53 -6.04 -4.58 12.05
CA ILE A 53 -7.46 -4.27 11.93
C ILE A 53 -8.29 -4.98 13.00
N VAL A 54 -7.98 -6.23 13.33
CA VAL A 54 -8.71 -6.98 14.37
C VAL A 54 -8.49 -6.33 15.73
N SER A 55 -7.24 -6.04 16.10
CA SER A 55 -6.93 -5.39 17.38
C SER A 55 -7.54 -3.99 17.49
N CYS A 56 -7.44 -3.17 16.44
CA CYS A 56 -8.05 -1.84 16.41
C CYS A 56 -9.58 -1.90 16.49
N THR A 57 -10.21 -2.86 15.80
CA THR A 57 -11.67 -3.05 15.85
C THR A 57 -12.11 -3.47 17.24
N ILE A 58 -11.42 -4.41 17.88
CA ILE A 58 -11.72 -4.82 19.26
C ILE A 58 -11.58 -3.63 20.21
N LEU A 59 -10.49 -2.87 20.10
CA LEU A 59 -10.27 -1.68 20.94
C LEU A 59 -11.38 -0.64 20.76
N ALA A 60 -11.80 -0.40 19.51
CA ALA A 60 -12.90 0.49 19.20
C ALA A 60 -14.20 0.01 19.86
N VAL A 61 -14.56 -1.27 19.68
CA VAL A 61 -15.76 -1.86 20.31
C VAL A 61 -15.73 -1.69 21.82
N VAL A 62 -14.61 -2.01 22.47
CA VAL A 62 -14.47 -1.87 23.93
C VAL A 62 -14.63 -0.42 24.38
N ASN A 63 -14.01 0.54 23.69
CA ASN A 63 -14.08 1.94 24.08
C ASN A 63 -15.47 2.56 23.81
N LEU A 64 -16.08 2.23 22.67
CA LEU A 64 -17.39 2.75 22.25
C LEU A 64 -18.57 2.08 22.97
N SER A 65 -18.38 0.88 23.54
CA SER A 65 -19.41 0.19 24.32
C SER A 65 -19.69 0.83 25.68
N LYS A 66 -18.81 1.73 26.14
CA LYS A 66 -18.96 2.42 27.43
C LYS A 66 -19.87 3.63 27.26
N GLY A 67 -20.73 3.88 28.25
CA GLY A 67 -21.49 5.13 28.31
C GLY A 67 -20.56 6.33 28.46
N HIS A 68 -20.95 7.46 27.89
CA HIS A 68 -20.27 8.75 28.07
C HIS A 68 -21.19 9.69 28.85
N PRO A 69 -21.07 9.77 30.19
CA PRO A 69 -21.89 10.67 30.98
C PRO A 69 -21.53 12.12 30.64
N HIS A 70 -22.55 12.89 30.25
CA HIS A 70 -22.40 14.33 30.12
C HIS A 70 -22.33 14.97 31.51
N HIS A 71 -21.48 16.00 31.63
CA HIS A 71 -21.46 16.85 32.82
C HIS A 71 -22.65 17.80 32.80
N ASP A 72 -22.97 18.36 33.96
CA ASP A 72 -23.97 19.41 34.07
C ASP A 72 -23.58 20.61 33.18
N GLU A 73 -24.59 21.27 32.62
CA GLU A 73 -24.37 22.41 31.75
C GLU A 73 -23.67 23.54 32.53
N PRO A 74 -22.61 24.15 31.97
CA PRO A 74 -21.98 25.29 32.62
C PRO A 74 -22.96 26.47 32.74
N PRO A 75 -22.68 27.43 33.63
CA PRO A 75 -23.47 28.67 33.71
C PRO A 75 -23.59 29.35 32.33
N PRO A 76 -24.67 30.11 32.08
CA PRO A 76 -24.92 30.75 30.79
C PRO A 76 -23.96 31.94 30.60
N TYR A 77 -22.73 31.64 30.20
CA TYR A 77 -21.73 32.66 29.93
C TYR A 77 -22.08 33.45 28.66
N PRO A 78 -21.80 34.77 28.61
CA PRO A 78 -22.15 35.61 27.46
C PRO A 78 -21.54 35.18 26.11
N TYR A 79 -20.49 34.35 26.15
CA TYR A 79 -19.80 33.84 24.98
C TYR A 79 -20.29 32.44 24.54
N LEU A 80 -21.16 31.79 25.32
CA LEU A 80 -21.81 30.53 24.95
C LEU A 80 -23.18 30.81 24.31
N HIS A 81 -23.66 29.89 23.48
CA HIS A 81 -24.99 29.95 22.87
C HIS A 81 -25.35 31.25 22.10
N ILE A 82 -24.37 31.95 21.51
CA ILE A 82 -24.59 33.09 20.59
C ILE A 82 -25.13 32.57 19.23
N ARG A 83 -26.05 33.18 18.46
CA ARG A 83 -27.25 33.95 18.77
C ARG A 83 -27.44 35.25 17.95
N ASN A 84 -26.72 35.47 16.84
CA ASN A 84 -26.84 36.71 16.04
C ASN A 84 -27.93 36.70 14.96
N LYS A 85 -28.22 35.52 14.39
CA LYS A 85 -29.28 35.29 13.39
C LYS A 85 -29.79 33.88 13.59
N GLU A 86 -31.10 33.72 13.49
CA GLU A 86 -31.76 32.42 13.59
C GLU A 86 -31.28 31.45 12.52
N PHE A 87 -31.21 30.17 12.87
CA PHE A 87 -30.94 29.16 11.87
C PHE A 87 -32.16 28.94 10.96
N PRO A 88 -31.95 28.54 9.69
CA PRO A 88 -33.04 28.25 8.77
C PRO A 88 -33.98 27.10 9.17
N TRP A 89 -33.58 26.24 10.12
CA TRP A 89 -34.29 25.01 10.50
C TRP A 89 -34.86 25.02 11.92
N GLY A 90 -34.65 26.10 12.68
CA GLY A 90 -35.15 26.23 14.05
C GLY A 90 -34.13 26.77 15.05
N PRO A 91 -34.45 26.75 16.34
CA PRO A 91 -33.62 27.37 17.40
C PRO A 91 -32.33 26.58 17.72
N ASP A 92 -32.37 25.26 17.53
CA ASP A 92 -31.29 24.36 17.94
C ASP A 92 -30.24 24.20 16.84
N GLY A 93 -29.00 23.93 17.26
CA GLY A 93 -27.89 23.59 16.37
C GLY A 93 -28.15 22.31 15.57
N LEU A 94 -27.50 22.21 14.40
CA LEU A 94 -27.79 21.17 13.40
C LEU A 94 -27.67 19.73 13.91
N PHE A 95 -26.78 19.50 14.89
CA PHE A 95 -26.50 18.18 15.47
C PHE A 95 -26.65 18.17 17.00
N GLU A 96 -27.47 19.07 17.56
CA GLU A 96 -27.71 19.12 19.00
C GLU A 96 -28.64 17.99 19.46
N VAL A 97 -28.25 17.30 20.52
CA VAL A 97 -29.07 16.27 21.18
C VAL A 97 -29.88 16.95 22.29
N LYS A 98 -31.21 16.84 22.22
CA LYS A 98 -32.14 17.61 23.05
C LYS A 98 -32.39 17.05 24.46
N HIS A 99 -31.53 16.16 24.95
CA HIS A 99 -31.80 15.41 26.18
C HIS A 99 -30.95 15.90 27.36
N HIS A 100 -31.61 16.64 28.24
CA HIS A 100 -31.36 16.63 29.68
C HIS A 100 -32.70 16.40 30.39
#